data_AF-A0A6P7GWX7-F1
#
_entry.id   AF-A0A6P7GWX7-F1
#
_cell.length_a   1.000
_cell.length_b   1.000
_cell.length_c   1.000
_cell.angle_alpha   90.00
_cell.angle_beta   90.00
_cell.angle_gamma   90.00
#
_symmetry.space_group_name_H-M   'P 1'
#
loop_
_entity.id
_entity.type
_entity.pdbx_description
1 polymer ?
#
loop_
_entity_poly.entity_id
_entity_poly.type
_entity_poly.pdbx_seq_one_letter_code
_entity_poly.pdbx_strand_id
1 'polypeptide(L)'
;MEKRLKTHPSQWAIFLDFAEKNPQILTKKFDGVNGRKKYLELWEEITEVLNSMGYLNKSVDKWQKAVADWKSKVKPKAAELNRGVRQTGGGGPLPQLNENEMRLINILGRFVTGVQTNKELGL
;
A
#
# COMPACT_ATOMS: atom_id res chain seq x y z
N MET A 1 12.25 21.72 -15.02
CA MET A 1 11.65 20.43 -14.65
C MET A 1 11.69 20.30 -13.13
N GLU A 2 10.55 20.44 -12.46
CA GLU A 2 10.49 20.35 -11.01
C GLU A 2 10.63 18.88 -10.58
N LYS A 3 11.70 18.54 -9.85
CA LYS A 3 11.91 17.19 -9.32
C LYS A 3 10.81 16.93 -8.28
N ARG A 4 9.81 16.10 -8.61
CA ARG A 4 8.80 15.68 -7.64
C ARG A 4 9.50 15.03 -6.45
N LEU A 5 9.41 15.65 -5.28
CA LEU A 5 9.94 15.09 -4.03
C LEU A 5 9.28 13.74 -3.77
N LYS A 6 10.10 12.69 -3.77
CA LYS A 6 9.66 11.32 -3.47
C LYS A 6 9.51 11.18 -1.96
N THR A 7 8.37 10.66 -1.53
CA THR A 7 8.16 10.28 -0.13
C THR A 7 9.23 9.26 0.31
N HIS A 8 9.79 9.46 1.50
CA HIS A 8 10.84 8.60 2.03
C HIS A 8 10.30 7.19 2.35
N PRO A 9 11.06 6.10 2.14
CA PRO A 9 10.62 4.74 2.46
C PRO A 9 10.14 4.56 3.91
N SER A 10 10.79 5.22 4.87
CA SER A 10 10.39 5.18 6.29
C SER A 10 9.03 5.84 6.54
N GLN A 11 8.70 6.92 5.82
CA GLN A 11 7.35 7.53 5.90
C GLN A 11 6.29 6.55 5.38
N TRP A 12 6.61 5.77 4.33
CA TRP A 12 5.71 4.72 3.87
C TRP A 12 5.54 3.59 4.88
N ALA A 13 6.62 3.16 5.54
CA ALA A 13 6.55 2.13 6.57
C ALA A 13 5.63 2.54 7.73
N ILE A 14 5.79 3.75 8.27
CA ILE A 14 4.93 4.27 9.33
C ILE A 14 3.48 4.41 8.89
N PHE A 15 3.24 4.91 7.66
CA PHE A 15 1.89 4.94 7.10
C PHE A 15 1.26 3.54 7.01
N LEU A 16 2.05 2.52 6.64
CA LEU A 16 1.58 1.14 6.56
C LEU A 16 1.30 0.53 7.93
N ASP A 17 2.15 0.77 8.93
CA ASP A 17 1.91 0.35 10.33
C ASP A 17 0.57 0.91 10.84
N PHE A 18 0.26 2.15 10.48
CA PHE A 18 -1.01 2.78 10.78
C PHE A 18 -2.17 2.16 9.99
N ALA A 19 -1.97 1.92 8.69
CA ALA A 19 -3.00 1.37 7.81
C ALA A 19 -3.32 -0.10 8.08
N GLU A 20 -2.41 -0.88 8.66
CA GLU A 20 -2.66 -2.25 9.12
C GLU A 20 -3.63 -2.28 10.31
N LYS A 21 -3.53 -1.28 11.20
CA LYS A 21 -4.46 -1.08 12.32
C LYS A 21 -5.76 -0.41 11.89
N ASN A 22 -5.72 0.39 10.83
CA ASN A 22 -6.83 1.19 10.31
C ASN A 22 -7.06 0.97 8.81
N PRO A 23 -7.40 -0.25 8.34
CA PRO A 23 -7.53 -0.56 6.91
C PRO A 23 -8.57 0.30 6.18
N GLN A 24 -9.53 0.88 6.90
CA GLN A 24 -10.51 1.85 6.39
C GLN A 24 -9.87 3.10 5.76
N ILE A 25 -8.66 3.50 6.17
CA ILE A 25 -7.94 4.63 5.56
C ILE A 25 -7.59 4.37 4.09
N LEU A 26 -7.36 3.11 3.74
CA LEU A 26 -7.01 2.68 2.39
C LEU A 26 -8.21 2.21 1.57
N THR A 27 -9.12 1.48 2.20
CA THR A 27 -10.29 0.87 1.56
C THR A 27 -11.47 1.82 1.42
N LYS A 28 -11.48 2.91 2.21
CA LYS A 28 -12.61 3.85 2.36
C LYS A 28 -13.92 3.21 2.81
N LYS A 29 -13.85 2.00 3.37
CA LYS A 29 -15.01 1.30 3.92
C LYS A 29 -15.14 1.69 5.38
N PHE A 30 -16.15 2.48 5.70
CA PHE A 30 -16.49 2.87 7.06
C PHE A 30 -17.93 2.48 7.33
N ASP A 31 -18.18 1.98 8.53
CA ASP A 31 -19.53 1.67 8.98
C ASP A 31 -20.21 2.92 9.55
N GLY A 32 -21.44 3.16 9.09
CA GLY A 32 -22.32 4.21 9.61
C GLY A 32 -22.16 5.59 8.96
N VAL A 33 -23.05 6.51 9.36
CA VAL A 33 -23.21 7.86 8.78
C VAL A 33 -22.00 8.77 9.01
N ASN A 34 -21.17 8.46 10.01
CA ASN A 34 -19.99 9.25 10.39
C ASN A 34 -18.70 8.85 9.64
N GLY A 35 -18.78 7.97 8.64
CA GLY A 35 -17.61 7.44 7.96
C GLY A 35 -16.70 8.51 7.35
N ARG A 36 -17.28 9.58 6.78
CA ARG A 36 -16.49 10.71 6.24
C ARG A 36 -15.70 11.45 7.32
N LYS A 37 -16.29 11.66 8.50
CA LYS A 37 -15.62 12.34 9.62
C LYS A 37 -14.45 11.49 10.11
N LYS A 38 -14.69 10.20 10.37
CA LYS A 38 -13.65 9.24 10.77
C LYS A 38 -12.52 9.13 9.75
N TYR A 39 -12.85 9.17 8.45
CA TYR A 39 -11.85 9.18 7.40
C TYR A 39 -10.93 10.39 7.49
N LEU A 40 -11.49 11.59 7.71
CA LEU A 40 -10.70 12.82 7.85
C LEU A 40 -9.83 12.78 9.11
N GLU A 41 -10.40 12.39 10.26
CA GLU A 41 -9.67 12.27 11.53
C GLU A 41 -8.45 11.34 11.41
N LEU A 42 -8.61 10.16 10.79
CA LEU A 42 -7.49 9.23 10.56
C LEU A 42 -6.40 9.83 9.67
N TRP A 43 -6.79 10.63 8.67
CA TRP A 43 -5.83 11.28 7.78
C TRP A 43 -5.11 12.44 8.44
N GLU A 44 -5.78 13.19 9.31
CA GLU A 44 -5.17 14.24 10.12
C GLU A 44 -4.13 13.63 11.06
N GLU A 45 -4.51 12.60 11.81
CA GLU A 45 -3.62 11.88 12.74
C GLU A 45 -2.35 11.39 12.05
N ILE A 46 -2.49 10.61 10.97
CA ILE A 46 -1.30 10.07 10.29
C ILE A 46 -0.47 11.16 9.59
N THR A 47 -1.09 12.26 9.16
CA THR A 47 -0.35 13.38 8.54
C THR A 47 0.58 14.05 9.55
N GLU A 48 0.12 14.25 10.78
CA GLU A 48 0.94 14.81 11.85
C GLU A 48 2.14 13.89 12.15
N VAL A 49 1.90 12.59 12.29
CA VAL A 49 2.97 11.60 12.51
C VAL A 49 3.99 11.63 11.37
N LEU A 50 3.55 11.59 10.11
CA LEU A 50 4.45 11.56 8.96
C LEU A 50 5.28 12.84 8.80
N ASN A 51 4.69 14.00 9.14
CA ASN A 51 5.37 15.29 9.08
C ASN A 51 6.32 15.49 10.28
N SER A 52 6.05 14.85 11.43
CA SER A 52 6.94 14.90 12.59
C SER A 52 8.28 14.18 12.36
N MET A 53 8.38 13.30 11.36
CA MET A 53 9.60 12.55 11.04
C MET A 53 10.73 13.41 10.45
N GLY A 54 10.47 14.69 10.13
CA GLY A 54 11.49 15.62 9.63
C GLY A 54 11.96 15.38 8.19
N TYR A 55 11.32 14.46 7.46
CA TYR A 55 11.62 14.20 6.04
C TYR A 55 10.85 15.16 5.12
N LEU A 56 9.64 14.75 4.71
CA LEU A 56 8.84 15.46 3.74
C LEU A 56 7.49 15.80 4.35
N ASN A 57 7.22 17.09 4.48
CA ASN A 57 5.97 17.58 5.04
C ASN A 57 4.95 17.81 3.92
N LYS A 58 3.73 17.31 4.13
CA LYS A 58 2.62 17.47 3.19
C LYS A 58 1.34 17.73 3.95
N SER A 59 0.39 18.42 3.31
CA SER A 59 -0.98 18.50 3.80
C SER A 59 -1.70 17.16 3.61
N VAL A 60 -2.81 16.98 4.33
CA VAL A 60 -3.68 15.81 4.24
C VAL A 60 -4.04 15.48 2.78
N ASP A 61 -4.48 16.46 1.98
CA ASP A 61 -4.84 16.26 0.57
C ASP A 61 -3.66 15.72 -0.26
N LYS A 62 -2.46 16.25 -0.02
CA LYS A 62 -1.23 15.82 -0.70
C LYS A 62 -0.83 14.41 -0.28
N TRP A 63 -1.02 14.03 0.98
CA TRP A 63 -0.81 12.66 1.45
C TRP A 63 -1.82 11.68 0.83
N GLN A 64 -3.11 12.03 0.84
CA GLN A 64 -4.16 11.26 0.19
C GLN A 64 -3.86 11.03 -1.30
N LYS A 65 -3.42 12.08 -2.01
CA LYS A 65 -3.01 11.98 -3.41
C LYS A 65 -1.77 11.13 -3.60
N ALA A 66 -0.74 11.29 -2.77
CA ALA A 66 0.47 10.48 -2.84
C ALA A 66 0.16 8.98 -2.65
N VAL A 67 -0.72 8.65 -1.71
CA VAL A 67 -1.16 7.28 -1.45
C VAL A 67 -2.03 6.75 -2.59
N ALA A 68 -2.90 7.58 -3.18
CA ALA A 68 -3.67 7.20 -4.37
C ALA A 68 -2.76 6.89 -5.57
N ASP A 69 -1.80 7.77 -5.86
CA ASP A 69 -0.81 7.59 -6.93
C ASP A 69 0.04 6.34 -6.68
N TRP A 70 0.45 6.09 -5.43
CA TRP A 70 1.21 4.90 -5.06
C TRP A 70 0.40 3.62 -5.30
N LYS A 71 -0.87 3.57 -4.84
CA LYS A 71 -1.78 2.44 -5.13
C LYS A 71 -1.93 2.18 -6.63
N SER A 72 -2.09 3.23 -7.44
CA SER A 72 -2.24 3.09 -8.89
C SER A 72 -1.01 2.52 -9.58
N LYS A 73 0.18 2.71 -9.02
CA LYS A 73 1.43 2.11 -9.53
C LYS A 73 1.61 0.67 -9.08
N VAL A 74 1.24 0.37 -7.84
CA VAL A 74 1.50 -0.95 -7.23
C VAL A 74 0.47 -1.99 -7.67
N LYS A 75 -0.80 -1.61 -7.86
CA LYS A 75 -1.86 -2.56 -8.26
C LYS A 75 -1.60 -3.28 -9.60
N PRO A 76 -1.24 -2.59 -10.71
CA PRO A 76 -0.93 -3.26 -11.97
C PRO A 76 0.29 -4.17 -11.85
N LYS A 77 1.31 -3.71 -11.13
CA LYS A 77 2.55 -4.45 -10.86
C LYS A 77 2.27 -5.78 -10.16
N ALA A 78 1.45 -5.73 -9.11
CA ALA A 78 1.01 -6.92 -8.39
C ALA A 78 0.16 -7.84 -9.28
N ALA A 79 -0.75 -7.27 -10.09
CA ALA A 79 -1.60 -8.05 -11.01
C ALA A 79 -0.79 -8.81 -12.07
N GLU A 80 0.25 -8.18 -12.61
CA GLU A 80 1.18 -8.79 -13.55
C GLU A 80 1.99 -9.92 -12.90
N LEU A 81 2.50 -9.70 -11.68
CA LEU A 81 3.19 -10.74 -10.91
C LEU A 81 2.29 -11.97 -10.70
N ASN A 82 1.04 -11.75 -10.29
CA ASN A 82 0.05 -12.83 -10.11
C ASN A 82 -0.26 -13.58 -11.41
N ARG A 83 -0.33 -12.88 -12.55
CA ARG A 83 -0.55 -13.50 -13.86
C ARG A 83 0.65 -14.36 -14.26
N GLY A 84 1.86 -13.83 -14.06
CA GLY A 84 3.11 -14.51 -14.36
C GLY A 84 3.31 -15.79 -13.55
N VAL A 85 3.05 -15.74 -12.24
CA VAL A 85 3.12 -16.93 -11.36
C VAL A 85 2.14 -18.02 -11.82
N ARG A 86 1.00 -17.65 -12.40
CA ARG A 86 -0.01 -18.59 -12.93
C ARG A 86 0.32 -19.13 -14.33
N GLN A 87 1.22 -18.51 -15.09
CA GLN A 87 1.63 -18.96 -16.42
C GLN A 87 3.04 -19.56 -16.37
N THR A 88 3.16 -20.86 -16.13
CA THR A 88 4.43 -21.59 -16.28
C THR A 88 4.62 -22.00 -17.74
N GLY A 89 5.18 -21.09 -18.55
CA GLY A 89 5.47 -21.38 -19.96
C GLY A 89 5.86 -20.14 -20.77
N GLY A 90 7.11 -19.67 -20.62
CA GLY A 90 7.73 -18.72 -21.57
C GLY A 90 7.50 -17.22 -21.34
N GLY A 91 7.21 -16.76 -20.11
CA GLY A 91 7.06 -15.35 -19.78
C GLY A 91 8.38 -14.64 -19.41
N GLY A 92 8.56 -13.39 -19.85
CA GLY A 92 9.71 -12.53 -19.50
C GLY A 92 9.80 -12.18 -18.00
N PRO A 93 10.79 -11.35 -17.59
CA PRO A 93 11.06 -11.08 -16.19
C PRO A 93 9.85 -10.43 -15.49
N LEU A 94 9.41 -11.04 -14.39
CA LEU A 94 8.28 -10.54 -13.61
C LEU A 94 8.67 -9.32 -12.79
N PRO A 95 7.76 -8.35 -12.61
CA PRO A 95 8.03 -7.20 -11.77
C PRO A 95 8.12 -7.59 -10.29
N GLN A 96 9.14 -7.11 -9.58
CA GLN A 96 9.34 -7.38 -8.15
C GLN A 96 8.73 -6.30 -7.27
N LEU A 97 7.82 -6.67 -6.36
CA LEU A 97 7.33 -5.76 -5.33
C LEU A 97 8.37 -5.59 -4.23
N ASN A 98 8.56 -4.37 -3.72
CA ASN A 98 9.33 -4.17 -2.49
C ASN A 98 8.47 -4.44 -1.24
N GLU A 99 9.09 -4.44 -0.06
CA GLU A 99 8.42 -4.73 1.21
C GLU A 99 7.18 -3.86 1.46
N ASN A 100 7.30 -2.53 1.33
CA ASN A 100 6.18 -1.61 1.51
C ASN A 100 5.06 -1.85 0.48
N GLU A 101 5.42 -2.15 -0.77
CA GLU A 101 4.45 -2.48 -1.82
C GLU A 101 3.69 -3.78 -1.51
N MET A 102 4.38 -4.80 -0.99
CA MET A 102 3.75 -6.05 -0.55
C MET A 102 2.78 -5.81 0.61
N ARG A 103 3.21 -5.05 1.64
CA ARG A 103 2.35 -4.69 2.78
C ARG A 103 1.10 -3.93 2.34
N LEU A 104 1.25 -2.91 1.48
CA LEU A 104 0.14 -2.15 0.92
C LEU A 104 -0.90 -3.05 0.24
N ILE A 105 -0.41 -3.99 -0.55
CA ILE A 105 -1.23 -4.92 -1.32
C ILE A 105 -1.98 -5.91 -0.42
N ASN A 106 -1.33 -6.40 0.63
CA ASN A 106 -1.95 -7.26 1.65
C ASN A 106 -3.11 -6.55 2.36
N ILE A 107 -2.93 -5.28 2.78
CA ILE A 107 -3.98 -4.50 3.43
C ILE A 107 -5.19 -4.26 2.50
N LEU A 108 -4.93 -4.09 1.19
CA LEU A 108 -5.99 -3.90 0.19
C LEU A 108 -6.78 -5.19 -0.14
N GLY A 109 -6.36 -6.35 0.37
CA GLY A 109 -7.09 -7.62 0.27
C GLY A 109 -7.25 -8.17 -1.16
N ARG A 110 -6.45 -7.68 -2.13
CA ARG A 110 -6.58 -8.06 -3.55
C ARG A 110 -5.56 -9.09 -4.04
N PHE A 111 -4.65 -9.54 -3.19
CA PHE A 111 -3.62 -10.49 -3.57
C PHE A 111 -3.55 -11.59 -2.52
N VAL A 112 -3.84 -12.80 -2.98
CA VAL A 112 -3.59 -14.05 -2.27
C VAL A 112 -2.11 -14.04 -1.90
N THR A 113 -1.81 -14.21 -0.62
CA THR A 113 -0.55 -14.74 -0.13
C THR A 113 -0.36 -16.12 -0.77
N GLY A 114 0.12 -16.11 -2.02
CA GLY A 114 0.63 -17.27 -2.73
C GLY A 114 2.08 -17.56 -2.35
N VAL A 115 2.46 -17.27 -1.11
CA VAL A 115 3.44 -18.10 -0.41
C VAL A 115 2.61 -19.07 0.41
N GLN A 116 1.93 -19.99 -0.28
CA GLN A 116 1.88 -21.34 0.25
C GLN A 116 3.31 -21.84 0.11
N THR A 117 4.10 -21.68 1.17
CA THR A 117 5.08 -22.71 1.49
C THR A 117 4.27 -23.99 1.65
N ASN A 118 4.06 -24.69 0.54
CA ASN A 118 3.80 -26.12 0.58
C ASN A 118 5.07 -26.71 1.18
N LYS A 119 5.08 -26.79 2.52
CA LYS A 119 5.78 -27.84 3.22
C LYS A 119 5.39 -29.13 2.52
N GLU A 120 6.41 -29.78 2.01
CA GLU A 120 6.55 -31.23 1.89
C GLU A 120 5.35 -32.00 2.44
N LEU A 121 4.60 -32.62 1.54
CA LEU A 121 3.99 -33.92 1.83
C LEU A 121 4.45 -34.83 0.71
N GLY A 122 5.57 -35.50 0.97
CA GLY A 122 5.91 -36.70 0.24
C GLY A 122 4.85 -37.75 0.50
N LEU A 123 4.33 -38.31 -0.57
CA LEU A 123 3.94 -39.71 -0.71
C LEU A 123 4.24 -40.10 -2.16
#